data_AF-A0A8H8RWI4-F1
#
_entry.id   AF-A0A8H8RWI4-F1
#
_cell.length_a   1.000
_cell.length_b   1.000
_cell.length_c   1.000
_cell.angle_alpha   90.00
_cell.angle_beta   90.00
_cell.angle_gamma   90.00
#
_symmetry.space_group_name_H-M   'P 1'
#
loop_
_entity.id
_entity.type
_entity.pdbx_description
1 polymer ?
#
loop_
_entity_poly.entity_id
_entity_poly.type
_entity_poly.pdbx_seq_one_letter_code
_entity_poly.pdbx_strand_id
1 'polypeptide(L)'
;VMPSLAEADKSKPYIPLANLKGDGWSTEDEATATYFCGAVQIVVPTNAPGLINTFVCNCSDCHKITASKFASNFTVADENIKWVRGKENLKTLRKVIQLPRAAS
;
A
#
# COMPACT_ATOMS: atom_id res chain seq x y z
N VAL A 1 21.99 -2.13 0.82
CA VAL A 1 21.76 -1.71 2.22
C VAL A 1 21.07 -0.35 2.14
N MET A 2 19.89 -0.20 2.72
CA MET A 2 19.15 1.08 2.67
C MET A 2 19.84 2.07 3.62
N PRO A 3 20.23 3.28 3.17
CA PRO A 3 20.86 4.26 4.05
C PRO A 3 19.88 4.74 5.12
N SER A 4 20.38 4.99 6.32
CA SER A 4 19.60 5.64 7.37
C SER A 4 19.14 7.03 6.92
N LEU A 5 18.03 7.54 7.49
CA LEU A 5 17.62 8.93 7.30
C LEU A 5 18.75 9.93 7.64
N ALA A 6 19.65 9.53 8.55
CA ALA A 6 20.81 10.33 8.95
C ALA A 6 21.87 10.45 7.83
N GLU A 7 21.98 9.45 6.95
CA GLU A 7 23.00 9.33 5.90
C GLU A 7 22.47 9.70 4.51
N ALA A 8 21.17 9.99 4.40
CA ALA A 8 20.55 10.30 3.13
C ALA A 8 21.02 11.64 2.55
N ASP A 9 21.18 11.69 1.22
CA ASP A 9 21.38 12.93 0.48
C ASP A 9 20.14 13.83 0.60
N LYS A 10 20.30 14.97 1.27
CA LYS A 10 19.23 15.93 1.56
C LYS A 10 19.00 16.92 0.42
N SER A 11 19.80 16.87 -0.65
CA SER A 11 19.57 17.71 -1.84
C SER A 11 18.32 17.29 -2.61
N LYS A 12 17.77 16.10 -2.31
CA LYS A 12 16.55 15.56 -2.92
C LYS A 12 15.61 15.00 -1.84
N PRO A 13 14.29 14.95 -2.09
CA PRO A 13 13.37 14.24 -1.21
C PRO A 13 13.81 12.78 -1.06
N TYR A 14 14.06 12.34 0.17
CA TYR A 14 14.42 10.97 0.49
C TYR A 14 13.25 10.27 1.18
N ILE A 15 12.76 9.21 0.55
CA ILE A 15 11.75 8.32 1.12
C ILE A 15 12.44 7.00 1.41
N PRO A 16 12.52 6.55 2.68
CA PRO A 16 13.07 5.24 3.00
C PRO A 16 12.16 4.17 2.41
N LEU A 17 12.63 3.49 1.37
CA LEU A 17 11.88 2.47 0.66
C LEU A 17 11.98 1.15 1.41
N ALA A 18 10.91 0.70 2.05
CA ALA A 18 10.93 -0.55 2.84
C ALA A 18 10.90 -1.84 2.00
N ASN A 19 10.77 -1.76 0.67
CA ASN A 19 10.70 -2.94 -0.19
C ASN A 19 12.09 -3.43 -0.64
N LEU A 20 12.23 -4.73 -0.90
CA LEU A 20 13.52 -5.34 -1.27
C LEU A 20 14.11 -4.84 -2.61
N LYS A 21 13.29 -4.26 -3.49
CA LYS A 21 13.73 -3.76 -4.80
C LYS A 21 14.32 -2.34 -4.73
N GLY A 22 13.88 -1.52 -3.79
CA GLY A 22 14.34 -0.14 -3.62
C GLY A 22 14.05 0.77 -4.81
N ASP A 23 13.00 0.47 -5.60
CA ASP A 23 12.66 1.16 -6.85
C ASP A 23 11.36 1.99 -6.77
N GLY A 24 10.91 2.29 -5.55
CA GLY A 24 9.75 3.14 -5.33
C GLY A 24 10.06 4.62 -5.49
N TRP A 25 9.07 5.39 -5.93
CA TRP A 25 9.17 6.83 -6.14
C TRP A 25 7.81 7.51 -5.93
N SER A 26 7.83 8.84 -5.81
CA SER A 26 6.64 9.71 -5.80
C SER A 26 6.94 11.03 -6.49
N THR A 27 5.91 11.61 -7.10
CA THR A 27 5.87 12.95 -7.67
C THR A 27 4.73 13.75 -7.04
N GLU A 28 4.48 14.96 -7.54
CA GLU A 28 3.31 15.74 -7.11
C GLU A 28 1.98 15.07 -7.49
N ASP A 29 1.94 14.32 -8.59
CA ASP A 29 0.69 13.81 -9.19
C ASP A 29 0.45 12.31 -8.99
N GLU A 30 1.51 11.51 -8.90
CA GLU A 30 1.43 10.06 -8.73
C GLU A 30 2.61 9.49 -7.95
N ALA A 31 2.41 8.30 -7.38
CA ALA A 31 3.41 7.58 -6.60
C ALA A 31 3.29 6.07 -6.80
N THR A 32 4.37 5.35 -6.53
CA THR A 32 4.35 3.89 -6.52
C THR A 32 3.92 3.33 -5.17
N ALA A 33 3.08 2.30 -5.19
CA ALA A 33 2.91 1.39 -4.06
C ALA A 33 3.53 0.03 -4.41
N THR A 34 4.55 -0.37 -3.65
CA THR A 34 5.34 -1.59 -3.93
C THR A 34 5.24 -2.54 -2.75
N TYR A 35 4.89 -3.80 -3.02
CA TYR A 35 4.82 -4.84 -1.99
C TYR A 35 6.21 -5.11 -1.42
N PHE A 36 6.28 -5.57 -0.17
CA PHE A 36 7.55 -5.74 0.57
C PHE A 36 8.61 -6.55 -0.19
N CYS A 37 8.22 -7.67 -0.79
CA CYS A 37 9.13 -8.51 -1.58
C CYS A 37 9.61 -7.86 -2.89
N GLY A 38 8.97 -6.77 -3.33
CA GLY A 38 9.25 -6.09 -4.58
C GLY A 38 8.60 -6.73 -5.81
N ALA A 39 7.91 -7.87 -5.69
CA ALA A 39 7.35 -8.60 -6.84
C ALA A 39 6.11 -7.92 -7.47
N VAL A 40 5.41 -7.08 -6.71
CA VAL A 40 4.21 -6.35 -7.18
C VAL A 40 4.43 -4.85 -6.98
N GLN A 41 4.16 -4.07 -8.02
CA GLN A 41 4.18 -2.62 -7.95
C GLN A 41 3.06 -2.03 -8.81
N ILE A 42 2.38 -1.06 -8.25
CA ILE A 42 1.37 -0.23 -8.93
C ILE A 42 1.77 1.24 -8.84
N VAL A 43 1.27 2.04 -9.77
CA VAL A 43 1.28 3.51 -9.69
C VAL A 43 -0.14 3.97 -9.40
N VAL A 44 -0.25 4.90 -8.46
CA VAL A 44 -1.51 5.48 -7.99
C VAL A 44 -1.42 7.00 -7.98
N PRO A 45 -2.53 7.71 -8.23
CA PRO A 45 -2.60 9.16 -8.12
C PRO A 45 -2.45 9.61 -6.66
N THR A 46 -1.86 10.77 -6.45
CA THR A 46 -1.71 11.42 -5.12
C THR A 46 -2.75 12.52 -4.89
N ASN A 47 -3.54 12.87 -5.92
CA ASN A 47 -4.54 13.93 -5.87
C ASN A 47 -5.91 13.45 -6.38
N ALA A 48 -6.95 14.17 -5.98
CA ALA A 48 -8.29 14.02 -6.55
C ALA A 48 -8.28 14.38 -8.07
N PRO A 49 -9.18 13.79 -8.89
CA PRO A 49 -10.26 12.87 -8.52
C PRO A 49 -9.81 11.42 -8.36
N GLY A 50 -8.54 11.11 -8.70
CA GLY A 50 -8.06 9.73 -8.73
C GLY A 50 -7.81 9.13 -7.35
N LEU A 51 -7.29 9.93 -6.42
CA LEU A 51 -7.25 9.63 -5.00
C LEU A 51 -8.60 9.96 -4.37
N ILE A 52 -9.30 8.93 -3.90
CA ILE A 52 -10.66 9.07 -3.36
C ILE A 52 -10.61 9.45 -1.87
N ASN A 53 -9.75 8.77 -1.09
CA ASN A 53 -9.67 8.98 0.35
C ASN A 53 -8.33 8.53 0.91
N THR A 54 -7.95 9.11 2.05
CA THR A 54 -6.83 8.70 2.90
C THR A 54 -7.31 8.65 4.34
N PHE A 55 -7.09 7.54 5.04
CA PHE A 55 -7.65 7.34 6.38
C PHE A 55 -6.82 6.38 7.23
N VAL A 56 -6.97 6.49 8.54
CA VAL A 56 -6.41 5.54 9.50
C VAL A 56 -7.49 4.51 9.85
N CYS A 57 -7.20 3.23 9.64
CA CYS A 57 -8.09 2.13 9.96
C CYS A 57 -7.61 1.36 11.20
N ASN A 58 -8.55 1.06 12.08
CA ASN A 58 -8.34 0.32 13.33
C ASN A 58 -9.13 -1.00 13.36
N CYS A 59 -9.56 -1.53 12.21
CA CYS A 59 -10.29 -2.79 12.19
C CYS A 59 -9.36 -3.99 12.45
N SER A 60 -9.95 -5.10 12.91
CA SER A 60 -9.20 -6.31 13.25
C SER A 60 -8.44 -6.92 12.06
N ASP A 61 -8.95 -6.76 10.83
CA ASP A 61 -8.25 -7.26 9.64
C ASP A 61 -7.01 -6.40 9.33
N CYS A 62 -7.09 -5.08 9.46
CA CYS A 62 -5.93 -4.20 9.33
C CYS A 62 -4.87 -4.51 10.39
N HIS A 63 -5.28 -4.81 11.64
CA HIS A 63 -4.33 -5.22 12.68
C HIS A 63 -3.57 -6.48 12.30
N LYS A 64 -4.27 -7.47 11.75
CA LYS A 64 -3.69 -8.75 11.35
C LYS A 64 -2.80 -8.62 10.13
N ILE A 65 -3.22 -7.87 9.10
CA ILE A 65 -2.48 -7.75 7.84
C ILE A 65 -1.17 -7.00 8.06
N THR A 66 -1.19 -5.92 8.86
CA THR A 66 0.00 -5.07 9.04
C THR A 66 0.77 -5.37 10.32
N ALA A 67 0.31 -6.31 11.14
CA ALA A 67 0.86 -6.58 12.48
C ALA A 67 1.01 -5.31 13.36
N SER A 68 0.11 -4.34 13.19
CA SER A 68 0.12 -3.03 13.87
C SER A 68 -1.23 -2.75 14.53
N LYS A 69 -1.29 -1.80 15.47
CA LYS A 69 -2.56 -1.35 16.06
C LYS A 69 -3.42 -0.53 15.09
N PHE A 70 -2.87 -0.07 13.98
CA PHE A 70 -3.60 0.66 12.96
C PHE A 70 -2.84 0.61 11.64
N ALA A 71 -3.56 0.83 10.54
CA ALA A 71 -3.01 0.96 9.21
C ALA A 71 -3.40 2.32 8.62
N SER A 72 -2.43 3.01 8.02
CA SER A 72 -2.70 4.17 7.17
C SER A 72 -3.01 3.65 5.78
N ASN A 73 -4.21 3.92 5.28
CA ASN A 73 -4.71 3.41 4.02
C ASN A 73 -5.16 4.55 3.12
N PHE A 74 -5.30 4.24 1.85
CA PHE A 74 -5.92 5.10 0.87
C PHE A 74 -6.82 4.27 -0.05
N THR A 75 -7.77 4.93 -0.70
CA THR A 75 -8.60 4.33 -1.75
C THR A 75 -8.44 5.11 -3.04
N VAL A 76 -8.32 4.39 -4.13
CA VAL A 76 -8.26 4.90 -5.50
C VAL A 76 -9.32 4.18 -6.33
N ALA A 77 -9.81 4.82 -7.39
CA ALA A 77 -10.67 4.11 -8.34
C ALA A 77 -9.85 3.08 -9.12
N ASP A 78 -10.44 1.92 -9.41
CA ASP A 78 -9.75 0.83 -10.10
C ASP A 78 -9.21 1.27 -11.47
N GLU A 79 -9.94 2.12 -12.21
CA GLU A 79 -9.48 2.66 -13.50
C GLU A 79 -8.22 3.53 -13.41
N ASN A 80 -7.90 4.06 -12.22
CA ASN A 80 -6.74 4.92 -11.99
C ASN A 80 -5.51 4.14 -11.52
N ILE A 81 -5.61 2.82 -11.34
CA ILE A 81 -4.48 1.97 -10.96
C ILE A 81 -3.72 1.55 -12.22
N LYS A 82 -2.46 1.98 -12.33
CA LYS A 82 -1.55 1.50 -13.39
C LYS A 82 -0.68 0.37 -12.83
N TRP A 83 -0.69 -0.79 -13.48
CA TRP A 83 0.16 -1.91 -13.10
C TRP A 83 1.55 -1.78 -13.70
N VAL A 84 2.58 -1.80 -12.86
CA VAL A 84 3.98 -1.86 -13.33
C VAL A 84 4.42 -3.31 -13.49
N ARG A 85 4.11 -4.16 -12.50
CA ARG A 85 4.46 -5.59 -12.49
C ARG A 85 3.65 -6.40 -11.48
N GLY A 86 3.61 -7.71 -11.66
CA GLY A 86 3.23 -8.67 -10.63
C GLY A 86 1.72 -8.80 -10.37
N LYS A 87 0.87 -8.34 -11.29
CA LYS A 87 -0.59 -8.50 -11.16
C LYS A 87 -0.99 -9.96 -11.00
N GLU A 88 -0.32 -10.83 -11.76
CA GLU A 88 -0.44 -12.28 -11.76
C GLU A 88 -0.03 -12.95 -10.43
N ASN A 89 0.74 -12.26 -9.58
CA ASN A 89 1.17 -12.77 -8.28
C ASN A 89 0.11 -12.57 -7.19
N LEU A 90 -0.99 -11.88 -7.49
CA LEU A 90 -2.02 -11.56 -6.51
C LEU A 90 -2.99 -12.72 -6.29
N LYS A 91 -3.41 -12.87 -5.04
CA LYS A 91 -4.47 -13.78 -4.62
C LYS A 91 -5.56 -12.99 -3.90
N THR A 92 -6.81 -13.26 -4.25
CA THR A 92 -7.96 -12.64 -3.58
C THR A 92 -8.26 -13.36 -2.28
N LEU A 93 -8.22 -12.64 -1.17
CA LEU A 93 -8.70 -13.12 0.13
C LEU A 93 -10.09 -12.53 0.39
N ARG A 94 -11.04 -13.39 0.76
CA ARG A 94 -12.37 -12.99 1.22
C ARG A 94 -12.65 -13.67 2.54
N LYS A 95 -13.06 -12.90 3.54
CA LYS A 95 -13.57 -13.44 4.79
C LYS A 95 -15.03 -13.83 4.56
N VAL A 96 -15.31 -15.13 4.56
CA VAL A 96 -16.71 -15.59 4.60
C VAL A 96 -17.24 -15.18 5.98
N ILE A 97 -18.24 -14.31 5.99
CA ILE A 97 -18.96 -14.00 7.23
C ILE A 97 -19.68 -15.30 7.61
N GLN A 98 -19.13 -16.04 8.57
CA GLN A 98 -19.88 -17.09 9.24
C GLN A 98 -20.98 -16.36 10.02
N LEU A 99 -22.18 -16.28 9.45
CA LEU A 99 -23.35 -15.86 10.21
C LEU A 99 -23.42 -16.76 11.46
N PRO A 100 -23.66 -16.22 12.66
CA PRO A 100 -23.84 -17.06 13.83
C PRO A 100 -24.90 -18.10 13.48
N ARG A 101 -24.59 -19.39 13.67
CA ARG A 101 -25.62 -20.44 13.60
C ARG A 101 -26.73 -19.97 14.53
N ALA A 102 -27.94 -19.81 13.99
CA ALA A 102 -29.12 -19.56 14.80
C ALA A 102 -29.09 -20.57 15.95
N ALA A 103 -29.11 -20.07 17.19
CA ALA A 103 -29.21 -20.93 18.36
C ALA A 103 -30.53 -21.70 18.22
N SER A 104 -30.43 -23.02 18.06
CA SER A 104 -31.55 -23.95 18.09
C SER A 104 -32.15 -24.03 19.49
#